data_AF-A0A9X2ZWQ6-F1
#
_entry.id   AF-A0A9X2ZWQ6-F1
#
_cell.length_a   1.000
_cell.length_b   1.000
_cell.length_c   1.000
_cell.angle_alpha   90.00
_cell.angle_beta   90.00
_cell.angle_gamma   90.00
#
_symmetry.space_group_name_H-M   'P 1'
#
loop_
_entity.id
_entity.type
_entity.pdbx_description
1 polymer ?
#
loop_
_entity_poly.entity_id
_entity_poly.type
_entity_poly.pdbx_seq_one_letter_code
_entity_poly.pdbx_strand_id
1 'polypeptide(L)'
;MKSKLTLRLDDRLKERAKELAKERGTSVSKIVEDYFRLLLREPNGSNSETGSAPDKDSIPDDLPPRTRQMVNALGPATADLDLDEDTKAWVDAMHDKHK
;
A
#
# COMPACT_ATOMS: atom_id res chain seq x y z
N MET A 1 8.11 22.72 12.71
CA MET A 1 8.55 23.85 11.86
C MET A 1 8.01 23.65 10.45
N LYS A 2 7.58 24.72 9.75
CA LYS A 2 7.10 24.60 8.35
C LYS A 2 8.25 24.92 7.40
N SER A 3 8.80 23.90 6.74
CA SER A 3 9.84 24.03 5.72
C SER A 3 9.23 24.30 4.34
N LYS A 4 9.96 25.00 3.46
CA LYS A 4 9.51 25.32 2.08
C LYS A 4 10.34 24.52 1.08
N LEU A 5 9.65 23.78 0.21
CA LEU A 5 10.24 23.07 -0.93
C LEU A 5 9.94 23.85 -2.21
N THR A 6 10.96 24.07 -3.04
CA THR A 6 10.80 24.69 -4.37
C THR A 6 11.29 23.71 -5.42
N LEU A 7 10.43 23.39 -6.40
CA LEU A 7 10.71 22.43 -7.46
C LEU A 7 10.74 23.16 -8.81
N ARG A 8 11.64 22.74 -9.71
CA ARG A 8 11.61 23.14 -11.13
C ARG A 8 10.84 22.07 -11.90
N LEU A 9 9.75 22.47 -12.54
CA LEU A 9 8.81 21.60 -13.23
C LEU A 9 8.39 22.28 -14.53
N ASP A 10 7.94 21.51 -15.51
CA ASP A 10 7.33 22.04 -16.72
C ASP A 10 6.06 22.85 -16.39
N ASP A 11 5.84 23.97 -17.10
CA ASP A 11 4.71 24.85 -16.84
C ASP A 11 3.36 24.16 -17.07
N ARG A 12 3.24 23.26 -18.04
CA ARG A 12 2.01 22.50 -18.29
C ARG A 12 1.72 21.55 -17.13
N LEU A 13 2.76 20.94 -16.58
CA LEU A 13 2.63 20.04 -15.43
C LEU A 13 2.20 20.81 -14.18
N LYS A 14 2.77 22.00 -13.96
CA LYS A 14 2.40 22.89 -12.85
C LYS A 14 0.91 23.26 -12.90
N GLU A 15 0.39 23.63 -14.07
CA GLU A 15 -1.03 23.99 -14.21
C GLU A 15 -1.96 22.78 -14.03
N ARG A 16 -1.63 21.62 -14.61
CA ARG A 16 -2.40 20.37 -14.37
C ARG A 16 -2.42 19.97 -12.89
N ALA A 17 -1.31 20.12 -12.18
CA ALA A 17 -1.25 19.81 -10.76
C ALA A 17 -2.16 20.73 -9.92
N LYS A 18 -2.23 22.02 -10.27
CA LYS A 18 -3.15 22.97 -9.62
C LYS A 18 -4.61 22.65 -9.91
N GLU A 19 -4.93 22.29 -11.14
CA GLU A 19 -6.29 21.90 -11.54
C GLU A 19 -6.75 20.66 -10.78
N LEU A 20 -5.91 19.62 -10.73
CA LEU A 20 -6.14 18.42 -9.93
C LEU A 20 -6.36 18.74 -8.44
N ALA A 21 -5.54 19.64 -7.88
CA ALA A 21 -5.66 20.06 -6.49
C ALA A 21 -7.01 20.77 -6.24
N LYS A 22 -7.42 21.66 -7.16
CA LYS A 22 -8.69 22.38 -7.10
C LYS A 22 -9.89 21.45 -7.16
N GLU A 23 -9.87 20.49 -8.10
CA GLU A 23 -10.93 19.48 -8.24
C GLU A 23 -11.11 18.66 -6.96
N ARG A 24 -9.99 18.34 -6.30
CA ARG A 24 -9.97 17.59 -5.03
C ARG A 24 -10.18 18.46 -3.78
N GLY A 25 -10.40 19.77 -3.93
CA GLY A 25 -10.56 20.69 -2.80
C GLY A 25 -9.32 20.80 -1.90
N THR A 26 -8.13 20.57 -2.44
CA THR A 26 -6.85 20.57 -1.71
C THR A 26 -5.83 21.51 -2.37
N SER A 27 -4.61 21.55 -1.82
CA SER A 27 -3.49 22.31 -2.39
C SER A 27 -2.42 21.38 -2.96
N VAL A 28 -1.67 21.87 -3.96
CA VAL A 28 -0.54 21.13 -4.55
C VAL A 28 0.48 20.74 -3.48
N SER A 29 0.76 21.64 -2.52
CA SER A 29 1.67 21.35 -1.41
C SER A 29 1.18 20.20 -0.54
N LYS A 30 -0.13 20.10 -0.32
CA LYS A 30 -0.73 19.03 0.49
C LYS A 30 -0.63 17.68 -0.22
N ILE A 31 -0.89 17.65 -1.53
CA ILE A 31 -0.70 16.44 -2.36
C ILE A 31 0.75 15.95 -2.29
N VAL A 32 1.72 16.86 -2.46
CA VAL A 32 3.14 16.52 -2.42
C VAL A 32 3.58 16.05 -1.03
N GLU A 33 3.08 16.70 0.02
CA GLU A 33 3.32 16.28 1.41
C GLU A 33 2.79 14.87 1.68
N ASP A 34 1.56 14.57 1.25
CA ASP A 34 0.95 13.26 1.42
C ASP A 34 1.71 12.19 0.61
N TYR A 35 2.18 12.53 -0.59
CA TYR A 35 3.05 11.65 -1.38
C TYR A 35 4.36 11.33 -0.66
N PHE A 36 5.05 12.34 -0.12
CA PHE A 36 6.27 12.09 0.66
C PHE A 36 6.01 11.25 1.91
N ARG A 37 4.88 11.45 2.59
CA ARG A 37 4.50 10.61 3.74
C ARG A 37 4.33 9.14 3.34
N LEU A 38 3.73 8.89 2.18
CA LEU A 38 3.58 7.52 1.66
C LEU A 38 4.93 6.90 1.29
N LEU A 39 5.83 7.66 0.67
CA LEU A 39 7.17 7.18 0.30
C LEU A 39 8.07 6.93 1.52
N LEU A 40 7.95 7.79 2.54
CA LEU A 40 8.77 7.71 3.76
C LEU A 40 8.16 6.80 4.82
N ARG A 41 6.98 6.23 4.58
CA ARG A 41 6.45 5.16 5.41
C ARG A 41 7.27 3.91 5.11
N GLU A 42 8.39 3.77 5.81
CA GLU A 42 9.07 2.48 5.89
C GLU A 42 8.06 1.42 6.37
N PRO A 43 8.14 0.18 5.87
CA PRO A 43 7.28 -0.91 6.35
C PRO A 43 7.43 -1.19 7.85
N ASN A 44 8.43 -0.61 8.51
CA ASN A 44 8.68 -0.74 9.94
C ASN A 44 8.28 0.53 10.69
N GLY A 45 6.98 0.68 10.89
CA GLY A 45 6.41 1.83 11.62
C GLY A 45 5.06 1.48 12.19
N SER A 46 5.03 0.38 12.95
CA SER A 46 3.97 0.01 13.87
C SER A 46 3.55 1.23 14.71
N ASN A 47 2.47 1.88 14.31
CA ASN A 47 1.50 2.41 15.25
C ASN A 47 0.39 1.37 15.38
N SER A 48 0.77 0.17 15.81
CA SER A 48 -0.14 -0.83 16.37
C SER A 48 0.01 -0.78 17.88
N GLU A 49 -0.55 0.25 18.51
CA GLU A 49 -1.11 0.04 19.84
C GLU A 49 -2.48 -0.60 19.67
N THR A 50 -2.46 -1.91 19.45
CA THR A 50 -3.38 -2.92 20.00
C THR A 50 -3.08 -4.25 19.32
N GLY A 51 -2.50 -5.16 20.11
CA GLY A 51 -2.92 -6.55 20.14
C GLY A 51 -2.61 -7.44 18.93
N SER A 52 -1.68 -8.36 19.18
CA SER A 52 -1.59 -9.70 18.58
C SER A 52 -0.97 -9.77 17.19
N ALA A 53 0.12 -10.54 17.12
CA ALA A 53 0.74 -10.99 15.88
C ALA A 53 -0.34 -11.56 14.94
N PRO A 54 -0.39 -11.14 13.67
CA PRO A 54 -1.29 -11.77 12.73
C PRO A 54 -0.72 -13.14 12.39
N ASP A 55 -1.51 -14.15 12.74
CA ASP A 55 -1.54 -15.42 12.04
C ASP A 55 -1.51 -15.13 10.52
N LYS A 56 -0.53 -15.69 9.81
CA LYS A 56 -0.19 -15.31 8.43
C LYS A 56 -1.32 -15.57 7.42
N ASP A 57 -2.33 -16.33 7.84
CA ASP A 57 -3.50 -16.70 7.04
C ASP A 57 -4.76 -15.89 7.37
N SER A 58 -4.68 -14.95 8.32
CA SER A 58 -5.83 -14.17 8.77
C SER A 58 -5.95 -12.85 7.99
N ILE A 59 -7.06 -12.69 7.26
CA ILE A 59 -7.44 -11.46 6.58
C ILE A 59 -7.51 -10.32 7.63
N PRO A 60 -6.73 -9.22 7.47
CA PRO A 60 -6.82 -8.08 8.37
C PRO A 60 -8.25 -7.50 8.37
N ASP A 61 -8.83 -7.20 9.54
CA ASP A 61 -10.20 -6.66 9.60
C ASP A 61 -10.28 -5.18 9.16
N ASP A 62 -9.15 -4.47 9.15
CA ASP A 62 -9.03 -3.07 8.71
C ASP A 62 -8.69 -2.96 7.20
N LEU A 63 -9.57 -3.48 6.34
CA LEU A 63 -9.44 -3.35 4.89
C LEU A 63 -10.25 -2.17 4.34
N PRO A 64 -9.69 -1.38 3.40
CA PRO A 64 -10.45 -0.38 2.65
C PRO A 64 -11.70 -0.99 2.00
N PRO A 65 -12.79 -0.21 1.82
CA PRO A 65 -14.10 -0.74 1.44
C PRO A 65 -14.08 -1.55 0.13
N ARG A 66 -13.29 -1.11 -0.86
CA ARG A 66 -13.14 -1.81 -2.14
C ARG A 66 -12.37 -3.13 -1.99
N THR A 67 -11.32 -3.14 -1.15
CA THR A 67 -10.52 -4.32 -0.87
C THR A 67 -11.34 -5.36 -0.10
N ARG A 68 -12.14 -4.92 0.90
CA ARG A 68 -13.06 -5.80 1.64
C ARG A 68 -14.10 -6.45 0.72
N GLN A 69 -14.64 -5.69 -0.22
CA GLN A 69 -15.57 -6.23 -1.22
C GLN A 69 -14.92 -7.30 -2.10
N MET A 70 -13.67 -7.07 -2.54
CA MET A 70 -12.92 -8.04 -3.33
C MET A 70 -12.63 -9.32 -2.53
N VAL A 71 -12.18 -9.20 -1.28
CA VAL A 71 -11.91 -10.35 -0.43
C VAL A 71 -13.18 -11.18 -0.19
N ASN A 72 -14.30 -10.54 0.08
CA ASN A 72 -15.59 -11.24 0.23
C ASN A 72 -16.02 -11.97 -1.06
N ALA A 73 -15.70 -11.40 -2.23
CA ALA A 73 -16.00 -12.01 -3.52
C ALA A 73 -15.07 -13.20 -3.85
N LEU A 74 -13.81 -13.14 -3.41
CA LEU A 74 -12.81 -14.19 -3.64
C LEU A 74 -12.96 -15.38 -2.69
N GLY A 75 -13.53 -15.16 -1.49
CA GLY A 75 -13.69 -16.19 -0.48
C GLY A 75 -12.38 -16.58 0.21
N PRO A 76 -12.41 -17.51 1.18
CA PRO A 76 -11.20 -18.00 1.83
C PRO A 76 -10.31 -18.73 0.83
N ALA A 77 -9.00 -18.53 0.91
CA ALA A 77 -8.05 -19.30 0.14
C ALA A 77 -8.20 -20.78 0.49
N THR A 78 -8.57 -21.60 -0.47
CA THR A 78 -8.61 -23.05 -0.31
C THR A 78 -7.19 -23.58 -0.37
N ALA A 79 -6.74 -24.25 0.70
CA ALA A 79 -5.37 -24.75 0.83
C ALA A 79 -5.00 -25.83 -0.20
N ASP A 80 -5.99 -26.46 -0.83
CA ASP A 80 -5.79 -27.44 -1.90
C ASP A 80 -5.71 -26.74 -3.26
N LEU A 81 -4.57 -26.10 -3.52
CA LEU A 81 -4.16 -25.79 -4.88
C LEU A 81 -3.38 -27.00 -5.43
N ASP A 82 -3.86 -27.62 -6.51
CA ASP A 82 -3.15 -28.67 -7.21
C ASP A 82 -1.98 -28.06 -8.00
N LEU A 83 -0.88 -27.78 -7.28
CA LEU A 83 0.35 -27.25 -7.84
C LEU A 83 1.22 -28.41 -8.33
N ASP A 84 1.84 -28.22 -9.49
CA ASP A 84 2.86 -29.11 -10.03
C ASP A 84 4.13 -29.10 -9.14
N GLU A 85 4.97 -30.10 -9.35
CA GLU A 85 6.17 -30.34 -8.54
C GLU A 85 7.20 -29.20 -8.65
N ASP A 86 7.37 -28.62 -9.83
CA ASP A 86 8.29 -27.50 -10.06
C ASP A 86 7.80 -26.23 -9.34
N THR A 87 6.50 -25.96 -9.39
CA THR A 87 5.89 -24.81 -8.69
C THR A 87 6.01 -24.95 -7.18
N LYS A 88 5.80 -26.16 -6.63
CA LYS A 88 5.99 -26.43 -5.19
C LYS A 88 7.44 -26.18 -4.75
N ALA A 89 8.40 -26.72 -5.51
CA ALA A 89 9.83 -26.54 -5.22
C ALA A 89 10.24 -25.05 -5.22
N TRP A 90 9.68 -24.25 -6.13
CA TRP A 90 9.94 -22.81 -6.18
C TRP A 90 9.36 -22.05 -4.98
N VAL A 91 8.14 -22.38 -4.56
CA VAL A 91 7.50 -21.77 -3.38
C VAL A 91 8.27 -22.08 -2.10
N ASP A 92 8.72 -23.33 -1.94
CA ASP A 92 9.50 -23.77 -0.78
C ASP A 92 10.87 -23.08 -0.73
N ALA A 93 11.58 -23.00 -1.87
CA ALA A 93 12.86 -22.30 -1.96
C ALA A 93 12.75 -20.80 -1.65
N MET A 94 11.64 -20.16 -2.05
CA MET A 94 11.39 -18.76 -1.71
C MET A 94 11.10 -18.56 -0.22
N HIS A 95 10.38 -19.49 0.41
CA HIS A 95 10.13 -19.44 1.85
C HIS A 95 11.42 -19.58 2.67
N ASP A 96 12.32 -20.49 2.28
CA ASP A 96 13.57 -20.72 3.00
C ASP A 96 14.54 -19.54 2.85
N LYS A 97 14.53 -18.86 1.69
CA LYS A 97 15.35 -17.65 1.46
C LYS A 97 14.93 -16.44 2.29
N HIS A 98 13.66 -16.36 2.68
CA HIS A 98 13.08 -15.22 3.39
C HIS A 98 12.84 -15.50 4.89
N LYS A 99 13.38 -16.61 5.41
CA LYS A 99 13.40 -16.97 6.83
C LYS A 99 14.70 -16.50 7.49
#